data_AF-A0A971IGI0-F1
#
_entry.id   AF-A0A971IGI0-F1
#
_cell.length_a   1.000
_cell.length_b   1.000
_cell.length_c   1.000
_cell.angle_alpha   90.00
_cell.angle_beta   90.00
_cell.angle_gamma   90.00
#
_symmetry.space_group_name_H-M   'P 1'
#
loop_
_entity.id
_entity.type
_entity.pdbx_description
1 polymer ?
#
loop_
_entity_poly.entity_id
_entity_poly.type
_entity_poly.pdbx_seq_one_letter_code
_entity_poly.pdbx_strand_id
1 'polypeptide(L)'
;MPESKTSVLAIRNERPLGSHSDVYEALDRLAADGVMDEYVVYPYLQRLHEGVSHSAISEGILETARQRCADLIIWMHTGSLMVSDECLESLRALPDSPTMVYWEGDSYHSWFKPLPSSMLTVMRRCETVYLPCGGPIVRVLKRAGCRDIRYAPSCTS
;
A
#
# COMPACT_ATOMS: atom_id res chain seq x y z
N MET A 1 -11.62 27.64 -11.19
CA MET A 1 -10.49 26.83 -10.68
C MET A 1 -10.71 25.44 -11.24
N PRO A 2 -9.71 24.80 -11.87
CA PRO A 2 -9.86 23.41 -12.28
C PRO A 2 -10.13 22.58 -11.01
N GLU A 3 -11.14 21.70 -11.07
CA GLU A 3 -11.42 20.76 -9.98
C GLU A 3 -10.18 19.87 -9.80
N SER A 4 -9.76 19.69 -8.55
CA SER A 4 -8.60 18.85 -8.22
C SER A 4 -9.00 17.40 -8.46
N LYS A 5 -8.32 16.74 -9.40
CA LYS A 5 -8.53 15.32 -9.72
C LYS A 5 -7.82 14.46 -8.68
N THR A 6 -8.51 13.52 -8.05
CA THR A 6 -7.98 12.56 -7.07
C THR A 6 -7.56 11.27 -7.76
N SER A 7 -6.25 10.99 -7.76
CA SER A 7 -5.60 9.84 -8.39
C SER A 7 -5.02 8.90 -7.33
N VAL A 8 -5.38 7.61 -7.39
CA VAL A 8 -4.95 6.59 -6.42
C VAL A 8 -4.00 5.58 -7.06
N LEU A 9 -2.85 5.34 -6.42
CA LEU A 9 -1.95 4.23 -6.74
C LEU A 9 -2.09 3.11 -5.71
N ALA A 10 -2.63 1.97 -6.12
CA ALA A 10 -2.72 0.77 -5.29
C ALA A 10 -1.57 -0.20 -5.59
N ILE A 11 -0.74 -0.49 -4.60
CA ILE A 11 0.42 -1.38 -4.73
C ILE A 11 0.02 -2.75 -4.18
N ARG A 12 -0.06 -3.73 -5.09
CA ARG A 12 -0.70 -5.02 -4.84
C ARG A 12 0.25 -6.19 -5.04
N ASN A 13 0.10 -7.20 -4.20
CA ASN A 13 0.74 -8.50 -4.31
C ASN A 13 -0.03 -9.43 -5.26
N GLU A 14 -0.23 -9.02 -6.51
CA GLU A 14 -1.04 -9.80 -7.46
C GLU A 14 -0.18 -10.63 -8.42
N ARG A 15 -0.58 -11.90 -8.59
CA ARG A 15 -0.07 -12.81 -9.63
C ARG A 15 -1.11 -13.91 -9.91
N PRO A 16 -1.69 -13.97 -11.12
CA PRO A 16 -1.62 -12.97 -12.19
C PRO A 16 -2.31 -11.65 -11.80
N LEU A 17 -2.16 -10.61 -12.63
CA LEU A 17 -2.95 -9.38 -12.51
C LEU A 17 -4.45 -9.70 -12.41
N GLY A 18 -5.17 -9.05 -11.50
CA GLY A 18 -6.61 -9.30 -11.32
C GLY A 18 -6.94 -10.54 -10.51
N SER A 19 -5.94 -11.18 -9.87
CA SER A 19 -6.17 -12.34 -8.98
C SER A 19 -7.02 -12.02 -7.74
N HIS A 20 -7.24 -10.74 -7.44
CA HIS A 20 -8.08 -10.26 -6.35
C HIS A 20 -9.13 -9.29 -6.91
N SER A 21 -10.15 -9.86 -7.56
CA SER A 21 -11.19 -9.09 -8.26
C SER A 21 -12.00 -8.18 -7.33
N ASP A 22 -12.10 -8.55 -6.06
CA ASP A 22 -12.78 -7.79 -5.00
C ASP A 22 -12.19 -6.38 -4.81
N VAL A 23 -10.88 -6.22 -4.97
CA VAL A 23 -10.23 -4.92 -4.83
C VAL A 23 -10.45 -4.04 -6.05
N TYR A 24 -10.48 -4.61 -7.25
CA TYR A 24 -10.86 -3.85 -8.45
C TYR A 24 -12.31 -3.41 -8.37
N GLU A 25 -13.22 -4.30 -7.95
CA GLU A 25 -14.64 -3.96 -7.75
C GLU A 25 -14.80 -2.82 -6.74
N ALA A 26 -14.07 -2.87 -5.62
CA ALA A 26 -14.10 -1.80 -4.62
C ALA A 26 -13.57 -0.47 -5.17
N LEU A 27 -12.45 -0.47 -5.90
CA LEU A 27 -11.88 0.73 -6.49
C LEU A 27 -12.77 1.31 -7.61
N ASP A 28 -13.32 0.45 -8.47
CA ASP A 28 -14.29 0.82 -9.50
C ASP A 28 -15.54 1.44 -8.87
N ARG A 29 -16.04 0.85 -7.78
CA ARG A 29 -17.20 1.37 -7.07
C ARG A 29 -16.92 2.75 -6.48
N LEU A 30 -15.78 2.94 -5.83
CA LEU A 30 -15.37 4.23 -5.27
C LEU A 30 -15.20 5.30 -6.35
N ALA A 31 -14.68 4.93 -7.52
CA ALA A 31 -14.60 5.83 -8.67
C ALA A 31 -16.00 6.19 -9.20
N ALA A 32 -16.89 5.20 -9.35
CA ALA A 32 -18.27 5.42 -9.79
C ALA A 32 -19.10 6.27 -8.81
N ASP A 33 -18.81 6.16 -7.51
CA ASP A 33 -19.45 6.96 -6.45
C ASP A 33 -18.83 8.37 -6.30
N GLY A 34 -17.83 8.72 -7.13
CA GLY A 34 -17.17 10.03 -7.12
C GLY A 34 -16.27 10.27 -5.89
N VAL A 35 -15.84 9.21 -5.21
CA VAL A 35 -14.90 9.29 -4.07
C VAL A 35 -13.46 9.49 -4.56
N MET A 36 -13.15 8.99 -5.76
CA MET A 36 -11.90 9.23 -6.47
C MET A 36 -12.18 9.38 -7.96
N ASP A 37 -11.28 9.99 -8.71
CA ASP A 37 -11.47 10.19 -10.16
C ASP A 37 -10.84 9.06 -10.98
N GLU A 38 -9.68 8.55 -10.53
CA GLU A 38 -9.01 7.45 -11.18
C GLU A 38 -8.13 6.65 -10.23
N TYR A 39 -7.80 5.43 -10.64
CA TYR A 39 -6.83 4.61 -9.94
C TYR A 39 -5.94 3.83 -10.91
N VAL A 40 -4.78 3.43 -10.40
CA VAL A 40 -3.87 2.49 -11.06
C VAL A 40 -3.42 1.44 -10.06
N VAL A 41 -3.34 0.19 -10.51
CA VAL A 41 -2.82 -0.92 -9.71
C VAL A 41 -1.40 -1.25 -10.18
N TYR A 42 -0.44 -1.30 -9.25
CA TYR A 42 0.92 -1.76 -9.50
C TYR A 42 1.11 -3.20 -8.99
N PRO A 43 1.24 -4.21 -9.89
CA PRO A 43 1.29 -5.63 -9.53
C PRO A 43 2.73 -6.10 -9.23
N TYR A 44 3.26 -5.81 -8.04
CA TYR A 44 4.69 -6.03 -7.79
C TYR A 44 5.09 -7.52 -7.81
N LEU A 45 4.21 -8.44 -7.42
CA LEU A 45 4.51 -9.89 -7.44
C LEU A 45 4.63 -10.42 -8.87
N GLN A 46 3.79 -9.94 -9.78
CA GLN A 46 3.92 -10.24 -11.19
C GLN A 46 5.27 -9.74 -11.73
N ARG A 47 5.69 -8.51 -11.40
CA ARG A 47 7.00 -7.98 -11.81
C ARG A 47 8.16 -8.82 -11.29
N LEU A 48 8.11 -9.25 -10.03
CA LEU A 48 9.11 -10.17 -9.48
C LEU A 48 9.14 -11.50 -10.24
N HIS A 49 7.97 -12.03 -10.62
CA HIS A 49 7.89 -13.25 -11.40
C HIS A 49 8.47 -13.10 -12.82
N GLU A 50 8.33 -11.92 -13.42
CA GLU A 50 8.94 -11.54 -14.70
C GLU A 50 10.47 -11.33 -14.59
N GLY A 51 11.06 -11.51 -13.41
CA GLY A 51 12.50 -11.38 -13.18
C GLY A 51 12.97 -9.95 -12.91
N VAL A 52 12.06 -9.00 -12.69
CA VAL A 52 12.39 -7.62 -12.34
C VAL A 52 12.91 -7.58 -10.90
N SER A 53 14.03 -6.89 -10.66
CA SER A 53 14.60 -6.76 -9.32
C SER A 53 13.72 -5.90 -8.40
N HIS A 54 13.84 -6.09 -7.09
CA HIS A 54 13.16 -5.25 -6.09
C HIS A 54 13.48 -3.75 -6.24
N SER A 55 14.73 -3.41 -6.60
CA SER A 55 15.13 -2.02 -6.84
C SER A 55 14.40 -1.42 -8.04
N ALA A 56 14.37 -2.13 -9.16
CA ALA A 56 13.68 -1.67 -10.37
C ALA A 56 12.15 -1.61 -10.17
N ILE A 57 11.59 -2.50 -9.34
CA ILE A 57 10.18 -2.42 -8.93
C ILE A 57 9.92 -1.16 -8.11
N SER A 58 10.79 -0.86 -7.13
CA SER A 58 10.66 0.33 -6.29
C SER A 58 10.74 1.61 -7.13
N GLU A 59 11.70 1.67 -8.07
CA GLU A 59 11.80 2.75 -9.05
C GLU A 59 10.56 2.85 -9.94
N GLY A 60 10.02 1.72 -10.40
CA GLY A 60 8.79 1.67 -11.19
C GLY A 60 7.57 2.16 -10.42
N ILE A 61 7.46 1.87 -9.12
CA ILE A 61 6.42 2.40 -8.24
C ILE A 61 6.56 3.93 -8.15
N LEU A 62 7.76 4.43 -7.88
CA LEU A 62 8.05 5.87 -7.80
C LEU A 62 7.71 6.60 -9.10
N GLU A 63 8.11 6.04 -10.24
CA GLU A 63 7.81 6.61 -11.55
C GLU A 63 6.31 6.58 -11.85
N THR A 64 5.61 5.50 -11.48
CA THR A 64 4.15 5.42 -11.66
C THR A 64 3.44 6.47 -10.81
N ALA A 65 3.82 6.62 -9.54
CA ALA A 65 3.25 7.64 -8.65
C ALA A 65 3.47 9.06 -9.21
N ARG A 66 4.67 9.34 -9.74
CA ARG A 66 5.02 10.62 -10.36
C ARG A 66 4.22 10.89 -11.64
N GLN A 67 4.17 9.93 -12.56
CA GLN A 67 3.48 10.10 -13.85
C GLN A 67 1.97 10.27 -13.68
N ARG A 68 1.41 9.67 -12.63
CA ARG A 68 -0.03 9.71 -12.34
C ARG A 68 -0.43 10.82 -11.39
N CYS A 69 0.52 11.65 -10.95
CA CYS A 69 0.30 12.69 -9.93
C CYS A 69 -0.53 12.12 -8.77
N ALA A 70 -0.13 10.95 -8.25
CA ALA A 70 -0.93 10.25 -7.27
C ALA A 70 -1.10 11.11 -6.00
N ASP A 71 -2.33 11.28 -5.55
CA ASP A 71 -2.67 11.93 -4.28
C ASP A 71 -2.62 10.94 -3.11
N LEU A 72 -2.86 9.67 -3.42
CA LEU A 72 -2.92 8.58 -2.46
C LEU A 72 -2.17 7.36 -2.97
N ILE A 73 -1.30 6.80 -2.13
CA ILE A 73 -0.63 5.52 -2.35
C ILE A 73 -1.11 4.52 -1.30
N ILE A 74 -1.77 3.45 -1.75
CA ILE A 74 -2.29 2.39 -0.89
C ILE A 74 -1.38 1.17 -1.02
N TRP A 75 -0.69 0.81 0.06
CA TRP A 75 0.11 -0.40 0.15
C TRP A 75 -0.74 -1.55 0.66
N MET A 76 -0.75 -2.68 -0.06
CA MET A 76 -1.53 -3.86 0.34
C MET A 76 -0.68 -5.13 0.27
N HIS A 77 -0.63 -5.87 1.39
CA HIS A 77 0.03 -7.18 1.50
C HIS A 77 1.46 -7.23 0.92
N THR A 78 2.35 -6.35 1.39
CA THR A 78 3.69 -6.16 0.82
C THR A 78 4.75 -7.14 1.36
N GLY A 79 4.35 -8.30 1.90
CA GLY A 79 5.23 -9.22 2.64
C GLY A 79 6.52 -9.60 1.91
N SER A 80 6.43 -9.82 0.60
CA SER A 80 7.56 -10.15 -0.27
C SER A 80 8.24 -8.95 -0.93
N LEU A 81 7.69 -7.75 -0.83
CA LEU A 81 8.27 -6.56 -1.48
C LEU A 81 9.32 -5.91 -0.58
N MET A 82 10.56 -5.86 -1.06
CA MET A 82 11.62 -5.06 -0.44
C MET A 82 11.63 -3.66 -1.07
N VAL A 83 11.19 -2.65 -0.31
CA VAL A 83 11.29 -1.23 -0.66
C VAL A 83 12.27 -0.57 0.30
N SER A 84 13.21 0.23 -0.23
CA SER A 84 14.18 0.93 0.60
C SER A 84 13.57 2.18 1.24
N ASP A 85 14.15 2.64 2.36
CA ASP A 85 13.73 3.89 3.01
C ASP A 85 13.89 5.09 2.07
N GLU A 86 14.94 5.10 1.24
CA GLU A 86 15.19 6.17 0.27
C GLU A 86 14.07 6.25 -0.77
N CYS A 87 13.55 5.11 -1.23
CA CYS A 87 12.41 5.08 -2.14
C CYS A 87 11.15 5.61 -1.47
N LEU A 88 10.87 5.21 -0.23
CA LEU A 88 9.70 5.67 0.52
C LEU A 88 9.75 7.18 0.79
N GLU A 89 10.93 7.70 1.13
CA GLU A 89 11.11 9.15 1.29
C GLU A 89 11.00 9.89 -0.05
N SER A 90 11.45 9.29 -1.15
CA SER A 90 11.27 9.87 -2.49
C SER A 90 9.81 9.95 -2.90
N LEU A 91 8.98 8.96 -2.53
CA LEU A 91 7.54 8.99 -2.76
C LEU A 91 6.87 10.14 -2.00
N ARG A 92 7.21 10.31 -0.73
CA ARG A 92 6.68 11.41 0.11
C ARG A 92 7.12 12.79 -0.35
N ALA A 93 8.29 12.88 -0.98
CA ALA A 93 8.85 14.11 -1.51
C ALA A 93 8.39 14.44 -2.94
N LEU A 94 7.46 13.67 -3.53
CA LEU A 94 6.87 14.02 -4.82
C LEU A 94 6.14 15.39 -4.72
N PRO A 95 6.06 16.17 -5.81
CA PRO A 95 5.46 17.50 -5.79
C PRO A 95 4.03 17.53 -5.23
N ASP A 96 3.24 16.51 -5.57
CA ASP A 96 1.84 16.38 -5.13
C ASP A 96 1.71 15.88 -3.68
N SER A 97 2.83 15.54 -3.03
CA SER A 97 2.92 15.09 -1.64
C SER A 97 1.89 14.00 -1.30
N PRO A 98 1.92 12.85 -2.00
CA PRO A 98 0.93 11.79 -1.82
C PRO A 98 0.83 11.36 -0.36
N THR A 99 -0.40 11.16 0.10
CA THR A 99 -0.63 10.44 1.34
C THR A 99 -0.34 8.96 1.12
N MET A 100 0.40 8.32 2.03
CA MET A 100 0.66 6.89 2.00
C MET A 100 -0.13 6.19 3.11
N VAL A 101 -0.93 5.20 2.71
CA VAL A 101 -1.68 4.37 3.65
C VAL A 101 -1.30 2.92 3.47
N TYR A 102 -1.29 2.17 4.56
CA TYR A 102 -1.12 0.72 4.52
C TYR A 102 -2.45 0.05 4.85
N TRP A 103 -2.87 -0.90 4.04
CA TRP A 103 -3.99 -1.78 4.34
C TRP A 103 -3.52 -3.22 4.40
N GLU A 104 -3.78 -3.87 5.52
CA GLU A 104 -3.47 -5.27 5.74
C GLU A 104 -4.76 -6.04 6.00
N GLY A 105 -4.96 -7.15 5.29
CA GLY A 105 -6.10 -8.05 5.48
C GLY A 105 -5.77 -9.28 6.34
N ASP A 106 -4.48 -9.60 6.50
CA ASP A 106 -4.02 -10.73 7.28
C ASP A 106 -3.89 -10.41 8.77
N SER A 107 -4.22 -11.41 9.59
CA SER A 107 -3.87 -11.38 11.01
C SER A 107 -2.41 -11.79 11.22
N TYR A 108 -1.69 -11.01 12.04
CA TYR A 108 -0.31 -11.28 12.46
C TYR A 108 -0.23 -11.45 13.98
N HIS A 109 0.76 -12.21 14.43
CA HIS A 109 1.02 -12.47 15.84
C HIS A 109 2.52 -12.47 16.13
N SER A 110 2.95 -11.84 17.22
CA SER A 110 4.37 -11.63 17.53
C SER A 110 5.22 -12.91 17.58
N TRP A 111 4.62 -14.07 17.86
CA TRP A 111 5.35 -15.35 17.95
C TRP A 111 5.03 -16.36 16.85
N PHE A 112 3.79 -16.43 16.38
CA PHE A 112 3.35 -17.50 15.46
C PHE A 112 3.37 -17.08 13.99
N LYS A 113 3.10 -15.81 13.72
CA LYS A 113 3.13 -15.20 12.39
C LYS A 113 3.63 -13.76 12.56
N PRO A 114 4.93 -13.57 12.86
CA PRO A 114 5.47 -12.25 13.08
C PRO A 114 5.34 -11.42 11.80
N LEU A 115 5.17 -10.12 11.98
CA LEU A 115 5.10 -9.18 10.87
C LEU A 115 6.49 -9.10 10.18
N PRO A 116 6.59 -9.35 8.87
CA PRO A 116 7.84 -9.20 8.12
C PRO A 116 8.46 -7.81 8.30
N SER A 117 9.79 -7.76 8.37
CA SER A 117 10.53 -6.50 8.50
C SER A 117 10.33 -5.58 7.30
N SER A 118 10.18 -6.15 6.09
CA SER A 118 9.83 -5.45 4.86
C SER A 118 8.53 -4.66 5.00
N MET A 119 7.48 -5.28 5.56
CA MET A 119 6.21 -4.61 5.80
C MET A 119 6.34 -3.51 6.86
N LEU A 120 7.08 -3.79 7.95
CA LEU A 120 7.35 -2.78 8.98
C LEU A 120 8.05 -1.53 8.42
N THR A 121 8.98 -1.70 7.47
CA THR A 121 9.66 -0.59 6.80
C THR A 121 8.68 0.31 6.04
N VAL A 122 7.68 -0.26 5.37
CA VAL A 122 6.64 0.50 4.65
C VAL A 122 5.64 1.12 5.63
N MET A 123 5.09 0.32 6.55
CA MET A 123 4.07 0.73 7.50
C MET A 123 4.50 1.94 8.35
N ARG A 124 5.76 1.99 8.80
CA ARG A 124 6.26 3.12 9.62
C ARG A 124 6.37 4.44 8.86
N ARG A 125 6.33 4.42 7.53
CA ARG A 125 6.36 5.63 6.68
C ARG A 125 4.96 6.03 6.21
N CYS A 126 3.95 5.19 6.42
CA CYS A 126 2.57 5.52 6.10
C CYS A 126 1.97 6.44 7.17
N GLU A 127 1.12 7.36 6.74
CA GLU A 127 0.34 8.24 7.61
C GLU A 127 -0.61 7.41 8.48
N THR A 128 -1.30 6.43 7.86
CA THR A 128 -2.24 5.54 8.54
C THR A 128 -2.03 4.08 8.14
N VAL A 129 -2.12 3.18 9.11
CA VAL A 129 -2.06 1.73 8.93
C VAL A 129 -3.37 1.10 9.38
N TYR A 130 -4.04 0.38 8.47
CA TYR A 130 -5.31 -0.32 8.68
C TYR A 130 -5.08 -1.83 8.84
N LEU A 131 -5.59 -2.43 9.92
CA LEU A 131 -5.35 -3.84 10.26
C LEU A 131 -6.61 -4.51 10.85
N PRO A 132 -6.77 -5.84 10.70
CA PRO A 132 -7.88 -6.61 11.28
C PRO A 132 -7.62 -7.07 12.71
N CYS A 133 -6.40 -6.89 13.23
CA CYS A 133 -5.98 -7.43 14.52
C CYS A 133 -5.42 -6.35 15.45
N GLY A 134 -5.67 -6.50 16.75
CA GLY A 134 -5.29 -5.55 17.79
C GLY A 134 -4.11 -5.98 18.67
N GLY A 135 -4.04 -5.39 19.86
CA GLY A 135 -3.23 -5.86 20.99
C GLY A 135 -1.72 -5.98 20.70
N PRO A 136 -1.15 -7.20 20.62
CA PRO A 136 0.29 -7.41 20.43
C PRO A 136 0.87 -6.71 19.19
N ILE A 137 0.20 -6.79 18.04
CA ILE A 137 0.71 -6.21 16.78
C ILE A 137 0.67 -4.68 16.80
N VAL A 138 -0.38 -4.08 17.37
CA VAL A 138 -0.45 -2.63 17.55
C VAL A 138 0.71 -2.13 18.40
N ARG A 139 1.12 -2.88 19.44
CA ARG A 139 2.30 -2.52 20.24
C ARG A 139 3.60 -2.61 19.44
N VAL A 140 3.74 -3.61 18.57
CA VAL A 140 4.90 -3.72 17.67
C VAL A 140 4.97 -2.52 16.72
N LEU A 141 3.84 -2.17 16.08
CA LEU A 141 3.77 -1.05 15.14
C LEU A 141 4.02 0.30 15.79
N LYS A 142 3.47 0.55 16.99
CA LYS A 142 3.76 1.76 17.78
C LYS A 142 5.25 1.87 18.11
N ARG A 143 5.90 0.77 18.52
CA ARG A 143 7.35 0.74 18.78
C ARG A 143 8.19 0.94 17.52
N ALA A 144 7.69 0.49 16.37
CA ALA A 144 8.33 0.70 15.07
C ALA A 144 8.16 2.13 14.52
N GLY A 145 7.35 2.97 15.17
CA GLY A 145 7.14 4.38 14.81
C GLY A 145 5.86 4.67 14.02
N CYS A 146 4.96 3.71 13.85
CA CYS A 146 3.66 3.95 13.22
C CYS A 146 2.81 4.89 14.08
N ARG A 147 2.29 5.96 13.48
CA ARG A 147 1.63 7.06 14.21
C ARG A 147 0.12 6.88 14.35
N ASP A 148 -0.55 6.57 13.24
CA ASP A 148 -1.99 6.30 13.21
C ASP A 148 -2.23 4.84 12.81
N ILE A 149 -2.88 4.09 13.70
CA ILE A 149 -3.18 2.68 13.49
C ILE A 149 -4.68 2.52 13.72
N ARG A 150 -5.39 2.11 12.67
CA ARG A 150 -6.85 1.98 12.68
C ARG A 150 -7.25 0.53 12.50
N TYR A 151 -8.34 0.16 13.16
CA TYR A 151 -8.98 -1.12 12.95
C TYR A 151 -9.74 -1.08 11.63
N ALA A 152 -9.46 -2.04 10.76
CA ALA A 152 -10.27 -2.33 9.58
C ALA A 152 -10.82 -3.75 9.76
N PRO A 153 -12.15 -3.95 9.83
CA PRO A 153 -12.71 -5.27 10.02
C PRO A 153 -12.27 -6.19 8.88
N SER A 154 -11.87 -7.42 9.23
CA SER A 154 -11.63 -8.44 8.22
C SER A 154 -12.99 -8.82 7.63
N CYS A 155 -13.12 -8.76 6.30
CA CYS A 155 -14.30 -9.20 5.59
C CYS A 155 -14.33 -10.72 5.40
N THR A 156 -13.68 -11.51 6.27
CA THR A 156 -13.83 -12.96 6.26
C THR A 156 -15.23 -13.32 6.73
N SER A 157 -16.14 -13.42 5.76
CA SER A 157 -17.38 -14.19 5.84
C SER A 157 -17.10 -15.67 5.63
#